data_AF-A0A933P8A5-F1
#
_entry.id   AF-A0A933P8A5-F1
#
_cell.length_a   1.000
_cell.length_b   1.000
_cell.length_c   1.000
_cell.angle_alpha   90.00
_cell.angle_beta   90.00
_cell.angle_gamma   90.00
#
_symmetry.space_group_name_H-M   'P 1'
#
loop_
_entity.id
_entity.type
_entity.pdbx_description
1 polymer ?
#
loop_
_entity_poly.entity_id
_entity_poly.type
_entity_poly.pdbx_seq_one_letter_code
_entity_poly.pdbx_strand_id
1 'polypeptide(L)'
;MWALHAGFLALEVSPTVPTPVLAEAWRGGSRQASLARFLALCTTELLTEEQAKAVGVLAARADHDDIVDVTVVEGAVRRHDAVVTSNSTHIRKIADAVRARLTVENV
;
A
#
# COMPACT_ATOMS: atom_id res chain seq x y z
N MET A 1 -8.71 -9.93 -5.49
CA MET A 1 -8.40 -9.39 -4.14
C MET A 1 -8.75 -10.35 -2.99
N TRP A 2 -10.00 -10.78 -2.78
CA TRP A 2 -10.36 -11.70 -1.66
C TRP A 2 -9.64 -13.05 -1.65
N ALA A 3 -9.47 -13.70 -2.81
CA ALA A 3 -8.77 -14.98 -2.90
C ALA A 3 -7.29 -14.87 -2.51
N LEU A 4 -6.62 -13.80 -2.91
CA LEU A 4 -5.23 -13.53 -2.51
C LEU A 4 -5.12 -13.25 -1.02
N HIS A 5 -6.05 -12.46 -0.47
CA HIS A 5 -6.10 -12.19 0.96
C HIS A 5 -6.31 -13.47 1.78
N ALA A 6 -7.25 -14.34 1.37
CA ALA A 6 -7.43 -15.64 2.00
C ALA A 6 -6.18 -16.53 1.87
N GLY A 7 -5.49 -16.48 0.71
CA GLY A 7 -4.23 -17.19 0.48
C GLY A 7 -3.11 -16.73 1.41
N PHE A 8 -2.93 -15.41 1.58
CA PHE A 8 -1.94 -14.87 2.52
C PHE A 8 -2.23 -15.27 3.96
N LEU A 9 -3.49 -15.19 4.40
CA LEU A 9 -3.88 -15.63 5.73
C LEU A 9 -3.68 -17.14 5.95
N ALA A 10 -3.91 -17.97 4.93
CA ALA A 10 -3.63 -19.40 4.99
C ALA A 10 -2.12 -19.71 5.13
N LEU A 11 -1.27 -18.76 4.72
CA LEU A 11 0.19 -18.79 4.92
C LEU A 11 0.61 -18.05 6.19
N GLU A 12 -0.34 -17.66 7.06
CA GLU A 12 -0.11 -16.88 8.28
C GLU A 12 0.55 -15.51 8.04
N VAL A 13 0.39 -14.97 6.84
CA VAL A 13 0.86 -13.63 6.48
C VAL A 13 -0.31 -12.65 6.55
N SER A 14 -0.23 -11.70 7.47
CA SER A 14 -1.18 -10.57 7.55
C SER A 14 -0.76 -9.48 6.56
N PRO A 15 -1.59 -9.11 5.57
CA PRO A 15 -1.26 -8.02 4.65
C PRO A 15 -1.14 -6.69 5.41
N THR A 16 -0.19 -5.84 5.02
CA THR A 16 -0.03 -4.51 5.60
C THR A 16 -0.85 -3.47 4.83
N VAL A 17 -1.58 -2.62 5.54
CA VAL A 17 -2.34 -1.49 4.99
C VAL A 17 -1.87 -0.20 5.67
N PRO A 18 -1.19 0.72 4.94
CA PRO A 18 -0.84 2.02 5.49
C PRO A 18 -2.07 2.86 5.83
N THR A 19 -1.99 3.71 6.87
CA THR A 19 -3.12 4.56 7.27
C THR A 19 -3.63 5.50 6.16
N PRO A 20 -2.82 6.05 5.23
CA PRO A 20 -3.35 6.81 4.10
C PRO A 20 -4.20 5.95 3.15
N VAL A 21 -3.82 4.69 2.92
CA VAL A 21 -4.60 3.73 2.11
C VAL A 21 -5.92 3.41 2.82
N LEU A 22 -5.89 3.23 4.14
CA LEU A 22 -7.10 3.02 4.94
C LEU A 22 -8.07 4.20 4.78
N ALA A 23 -7.57 5.43 4.93
CA ALA A 23 -8.38 6.64 4.76
C ALA A 23 -8.99 6.72 3.35
N GLU A 24 -8.20 6.38 2.32
CA GLU A 24 -8.65 6.39 0.94
C GLU A 24 -9.75 5.34 0.67
N ALA A 25 -9.55 4.11 1.15
CA ALA A 25 -10.49 3.02 0.94
C ALA A 25 -11.82 3.22 1.70
N TRP A 26 -11.79 3.90 2.85
CA TRP A 26 -12.92 4.03 3.77
C TRP A 26 -13.87 5.22 3.50
N ARG A 27 -13.79 5.84 2.31
CA ARG A 27 -14.62 7.01 1.93
C ARG A 27 -16.14 6.81 2.04
N GLY A 28 -16.62 5.56 1.99
CA GLY A 28 -18.05 5.20 2.13
C GLY A 28 -18.50 4.93 3.57
N GLY A 29 -17.58 4.95 4.54
CA GLY A 29 -17.85 4.76 5.96
C GLY A 29 -18.41 3.38 6.31
N SER A 30 -19.25 3.34 7.36
CA SER A 30 -19.80 2.11 7.97
C SER A 30 -20.66 1.24 7.02
N ARG A 31 -21.01 1.75 5.83
CA ARG A 31 -21.74 0.99 4.81
C ARG A 31 -20.87 -0.05 4.08
N GLN A 32 -19.55 -0.01 4.26
CA GLN A 32 -18.60 -0.88 3.56
C GLN A 32 -18.28 -2.17 4.34
N ALA A 33 -19.30 -2.96 4.72
CA ALA A 33 -19.12 -4.15 5.57
C ALA A 33 -18.13 -5.19 5.04
N SER A 34 -18.05 -5.37 3.70
CA SER A 34 -17.06 -6.26 3.08
C SER A 34 -15.64 -5.74 3.29
N LEU A 35 -15.41 -4.44 3.06
CA LEU A 35 -14.10 -3.82 3.26
C LEU A 35 -13.69 -3.88 4.73
N ALA A 36 -14.64 -3.67 5.66
CA ALA A 36 -14.39 -3.76 7.10
C ALA A 36 -13.83 -5.14 7.49
N ARG A 37 -14.44 -6.22 6.97
CA ARG A 37 -13.96 -7.59 7.22
C ARG A 37 -12.60 -7.87 6.60
N PHE A 38 -12.33 -7.30 5.42
CA PHE A 38 -11.04 -7.42 4.76
C PHE A 38 -9.95 -6.76 5.63
N LEU A 39 -10.16 -5.49 6.00
CA LEU A 39 -9.20 -4.71 6.78
C LEU A 39 -8.98 -5.24 8.21
N ALA A 40 -9.99 -5.86 8.83
CA ALA A 40 -9.87 -6.46 10.16
C ALA A 40 -8.83 -7.59 10.24
N LEU A 41 -8.42 -8.12 9.09
CA LEU A 41 -7.43 -9.19 8.95
C LEU A 41 -6.12 -8.69 8.35
N CYS A 42 -5.95 -7.37 8.25
CA CYS A 42 -4.72 -6.71 7.85
C CYS A 42 -4.03 -6.08 9.07
N THR A 43 -2.72 -5.92 8.98
CA THR A 43 -1.95 -5.07 9.89
C THR A 43 -2.03 -3.63 9.39
N THR A 44 -2.56 -2.71 10.20
CA THR A 44 -2.53 -1.29 9.86
C THR A 44 -1.18 -0.68 10.24
N GLU A 45 -0.47 -0.09 9.29
CA GLU A 45 0.77 0.65 9.57
C GLU A 45 0.47 2.16 9.67
N LEU A 46 0.87 2.77 10.79
CA LEU A 46 0.76 4.22 10.99
C LEU A 46 1.83 4.96 10.19
N LEU A 47 1.44 6.02 9.47
CA LEU A 47 2.38 6.97 8.87
C LEU A 47 2.95 7.90 9.95
N THR A 48 4.24 7.73 10.27
CA THR A 48 4.98 8.61 11.20
C THR A 48 5.45 9.89 10.51
N GLU A 49 5.91 10.89 11.29
CA GLU A 49 6.49 12.11 10.73
C GLU A 49 7.73 11.83 9.86
N GLU A 50 8.59 10.91 10.31
CA GLU A 50 9.78 10.50 9.55
C GLU A 50 9.40 9.87 8.21
N GLN A 51 8.42 8.96 8.23
CA GLN A 51 7.91 8.33 7.01
C GLN A 51 7.22 9.34 6.10
N ALA A 52 6.46 10.29 6.64
CA ALA A 52 5.84 11.36 5.85
C ALA A 52 6.88 12.21 5.11
N LYS A 53 8.01 12.52 5.74
CA LYS A 53 9.13 13.22 5.07
C LYS A 53 9.75 12.36 3.97
N ALA A 54 9.95 11.07 4.22
CA ALA A 54 10.48 10.14 3.23
C ALA A 54 9.54 10.00 2.01
N VAL A 55 8.24 9.89 2.25
CA VAL A 55 7.18 9.89 1.23
C VAL A 55 7.23 11.18 0.41
N GLY A 56 7.34 12.36 1.03
CA GLY A 56 7.43 13.62 0.30
C GLY A 56 8.67 13.72 -0.61
N VAL A 57 9.83 13.25 -0.13
CA VAL A 57 11.05 13.19 -0.95
C VAL A 57 10.89 12.20 -2.11
N LEU A 58 10.26 11.04 -1.88
CA LEU A 58 10.02 10.06 -2.92
C LEU A 58 9.02 10.57 -3.97
N ALA A 59 7.95 11.25 -3.54
CA ALA A 59 6.96 11.87 -4.42
C ALA A 59 7.62 12.87 -5.37
N ALA A 60 8.46 13.76 -4.84
CA ALA A 60 9.20 14.74 -5.63
C ALA A 60 10.16 14.08 -6.63
N ARG A 61 10.84 12.99 -6.25
CA ARG A 61 11.72 12.24 -7.16
C ARG A 61 10.95 11.50 -8.24
N ALA A 62 9.77 11.00 -7.92
CA ALA A 62 8.92 10.25 -8.84
C ALA A 62 8.05 11.14 -9.73
N ASP A 63 8.02 12.46 -9.50
CA ASP A 63 7.08 13.39 -10.13
C ASP A 63 5.65 12.84 -10.05
N HIS A 64 5.22 12.50 -8.83
CA HIS A 64 3.94 11.83 -8.56
C HIS A 64 3.22 12.45 -7.37
N ASP A 65 2.02 12.97 -7.61
CA ASP A 65 1.27 13.76 -6.62
C ASP A 65 0.40 12.93 -5.67
N ASP A 66 0.10 11.67 -6.03
CA ASP A 66 -0.69 10.79 -5.18
C ASP A 66 0.17 10.23 -4.04
N ILE A 67 0.10 10.90 -2.88
CA ILE A 67 0.83 10.49 -1.68
C ILE A 67 0.42 9.11 -1.16
N VAL A 68 -0.76 8.59 -1.51
CA VAL A 68 -1.22 7.26 -1.09
C VAL A 68 -0.43 6.20 -1.85
N ASP A 69 -0.33 6.33 -3.17
CA ASP A 69 0.52 5.48 -4.02
C ASP A 69 1.98 5.52 -3.54
N VAL A 70 2.49 6.71 -3.24
CA VAL A 70 3.88 6.89 -2.78
C VAL A 70 4.11 6.28 -1.40
N THR A 71 3.13 6.38 -0.49
CA THR A 71 3.20 5.74 0.83
C THR A 71 3.25 4.21 0.71
N VAL A 72 2.49 3.63 -0.22
CA VAL A 72 2.54 2.19 -0.49
C VAL A 72 3.94 1.77 -0.95
N VAL A 73 4.54 2.52 -1.88
CA VAL A 73 5.88 2.19 -2.41
C VAL A 73 6.97 2.41 -1.37
N GLU A 74 6.96 3.52 -0.63
CA GLU A 74 7.91 3.75 0.47
C GLU A 74 7.89 2.59 1.46
N GLY A 75 6.70 2.24 1.95
CA GLY A 75 6.55 1.20 2.96
C GLY A 75 6.96 -0.16 2.44
N ALA A 76 6.54 -0.51 1.22
CA ALA A 76 6.87 -1.80 0.63
C ALA A 76 8.37 -1.96 0.37
N VAL A 77 9.04 -0.90 -0.13
CA VAL A 77 10.50 -0.92 -0.33
C VAL A 77 11.23 -1.05 1.00
N ARG A 78 10.80 -0.28 2.02
CA ARG A 78 11.44 -0.30 3.36
C ARG A 78 11.27 -1.63 4.09
N ARG A 79 10.12 -2.29 3.95
CA ARG A 79 9.84 -3.59 4.60
C ARG A 79 10.16 -4.80 3.74
N HIS A 80 10.57 -4.58 2.49
CA HIS A 80 10.75 -5.63 1.49
C HIS A 80 9.47 -6.43 1.20
N ASP A 81 8.32 -5.76 1.21
CA ASP A 81 7.03 -6.35 0.86
C ASP A 81 6.84 -6.42 -0.67
N ALA A 82 5.92 -7.30 -1.10
CA ALA A 82 5.30 -7.18 -2.42
C ALA A 82 4.09 -6.23 -2.36
N VAL A 83 3.77 -5.57 -3.47
CA VAL A 83 2.57 -4.73 -3.61
C VAL A 83 1.53 -5.46 -4.45
N VAL A 84 0.31 -5.55 -3.93
CA VAL A 84 -0.87 -6.07 -4.65
C VAL A 84 -1.76 -4.89 -5.02
N THR A 85 -1.96 -4.62 -6.31
CA THR A 85 -2.70 -3.43 -6.78
C THR A 85 -3.39 -3.68 -8.12
N SER A 86 -4.50 -3.00 -8.38
CA SER A 86 -5.10 -2.94 -9.72
C SER A 86 -4.43 -1.88 -10.63
N ASN A 87 -3.58 -1.01 -10.07
CA ASN A 87 -2.86 0.02 -10.79
C ASN A 87 -1.34 -0.16 -10.63
N SER A 88 -0.77 -1.17 -11.29
CA SER A 88 0.68 -1.38 -11.22
C SER A 88 1.51 -0.33 -11.96
N THR A 89 0.90 0.45 -12.85
CA THR A 89 1.60 1.50 -13.60
C THR A 89 2.15 2.58 -12.66
N HIS A 90 1.32 3.08 -11.74
CA HIS A 90 1.77 4.10 -10.76
C HIS A 90 2.83 3.53 -9.81
N ILE A 91 2.59 2.34 -9.27
CA ILE A 91 3.51 1.68 -8.33
C ILE A 91 4.89 1.45 -8.97
N ARG A 92 4.94 0.97 -10.22
CA ARG A 92 6.21 0.79 -10.94
C ARG A 92 6.90 2.12 -11.21
N LYS A 93 6.18 3.14 -11.67
CA LYS A 93 6.73 4.49 -11.92
C LYS A 93 7.46 5.02 -10.67
N ILE A 94 6.83 4.92 -9.50
CA ILE A 94 7.42 5.42 -8.25
C ILE A 94 8.63 4.58 -7.82
N ALA A 95 8.56 3.24 -7.95
CA ALA A 95 9.68 2.35 -7.62
C ALA A 95 10.90 2.59 -8.52
N ASP A 96 10.67 2.83 -9.82
CA ASP A 96 11.71 3.10 -10.82
C ASP A 96 12.45 4.42 -10.54
N ALA A 97 11.76 5.42 -9.99
CA ALA A 97 12.36 6.71 -9.61
C ALA A 97 13.50 6.57 -8.59
N VAL A 98 13.51 5.49 -7.82
CA VAL A 98 14.58 5.16 -6.86
C VAL A 98 15.31 3.86 -7.21
N ARG A 99 15.06 3.29 -8.40
CA ARG A 99 15.61 2.00 -8.86
C ARG A 99 15.41 0.86 -7.85
N ALA A 100 14.31 0.90 -7.11
CA ALA A 100 13.98 -0.13 -6.15
C ALA A 100 13.47 -1.38 -6.86
N ARG A 101 13.91 -2.55 -6.39
CA ARG A 101 13.30 -3.82 -6.81
C ARG A 101 12.03 -4.01 -6.00
N LEU A 102 10.89 -3.92 -6.65
CA LEU A 102 9.58 -4.09 -6.03
C LEU A 102 8.78 -5.14 -6.80
N THR A 103 8.38 -6.21 -6.12
CA THR A 103 7.43 -7.18 -6.67
C THR A 103 6.05 -6.56 -6.69
N VAL A 104 5.41 -6.52 -7.86
CA VAL A 104 4.08 -5.93 -8.05
C VAL A 104 3.14 -6.92 -8.71
N GLU A 105 2.15 -7.37 -7.95
CA GLU A 105 1.10 -8.30 -8.36
C GLU A 105 -0.16 -7.52 -8.78
N ASN A 106 -0.67 -7.80 -9.98
CA ASN A 106 -1.89 -7.18 -10.50
C ASN A 106 -3.13 -7.96 -10.08
N VAL A 107 -4.23 -7.26 -9.75
CA VAL A 107 -5.53 -7.85 -9.36
C VAL A 107 -6.73 -7.23 -10.04
#